data_AF-A0AAU1ZXY6-F1
#
_entry.id   AF-A0AAU1ZXY6-F1
#
_cell.length_a   1.000
_cell.length_b   1.000
_cell.length_c   1.000
_cell.angle_alpha   90.00
_cell.angle_beta   90.00
_cell.angle_gamma   90.00
#
_symmetry.space_group_name_H-M   'P 1'
#
loop_
_entity.id
_entity.type
_entity.pdbx_description
1 polymer ?
#
loop_
_entity_poly.entity_id
_entity_poly.type
_entity_poly.pdbx_seq_one_letter_code
_entity_poly.pdbx_strand_id
1 'polypeptide(L)'
;MSATGRLGVVGGATVVFVGWGVAAVLTEVPVLLVGLPVVGAGWVLVVLDSGYRLGREWAHRRRRRRSRATREVWAPRAGVRRPLEYPGVVASPTVDDPVDRQGRFRATGIRLAVLPALAVLFLTVESAFLAQGSPLALGFVCAECLLLVAMIWTVRTEQEPSRPWVTSRTRAELFRREQYLLVASAGPYLGLTPTETEQVRDVRLNLIAHAGPAQLDAFTRLGDPAADGTLTYWHDEVWRRPAAAPAADATDRMRTYLDHRIRRQSLFFELAAGTCERTERTLGRVAKGAILAGIAVALCYAVLLAAGRADADRSTAAMTIALLAAGLPPLCNSVLAIQNLFATQRLAASYRQTRQELDTYENTLCKLLNGPPGADPAEAGRAFRALVVGVETTLTEELRRWRIIVAKPEFDAGL
;
A
#
# COMPACT_ATOMS: atom_id res chain seq x y z
N MET A 1 3.02 -17.92 -7.28
CA MET A 1 2.81 -19.04 -6.34
C MET A 1 1.45 -18.89 -5.66
N SER A 2 0.59 -19.90 -5.79
CA SER A 2 -0.75 -19.92 -5.19
C SER A 2 -0.71 -19.99 -3.66
N ALA A 3 -1.83 -19.70 -2.99
CA ALA A 3 -1.98 -19.81 -1.54
C ALA A 3 -1.65 -21.23 -1.03
N THR A 4 -2.05 -22.26 -1.78
CA THR A 4 -1.75 -23.67 -1.49
C THR A 4 -0.27 -23.96 -1.59
N GLY A 5 0.43 -23.44 -2.60
CA GLY A 5 1.90 -23.56 -2.70
C GLY A 5 2.62 -22.90 -1.53
N ARG A 6 2.18 -21.72 -1.08
CA ARG A 6 2.75 -21.03 0.09
C ARG A 6 2.52 -21.77 1.40
N LEU A 7 1.34 -22.35 1.60
CA LEU A 7 1.08 -23.21 2.75
C LEU A 7 1.98 -24.45 2.76
N GLY A 8 2.20 -25.05 1.59
CA GLY A 8 3.16 -26.16 1.42
C GLY A 8 4.59 -25.75 1.80
N VAL A 9 5.04 -24.56 1.38
CA VAL A 9 6.38 -24.05 1.72
C VAL A 9 6.54 -23.81 3.24
N VAL A 10 5.56 -23.17 3.90
CA VAL A 10 5.60 -22.95 5.35
C VAL A 10 5.51 -24.28 6.11
N GLY A 11 4.65 -25.20 5.66
CA GLY A 11 4.51 -26.53 6.24
C GLY A 11 5.81 -27.33 6.12
N GLY A 12 6.39 -27.39 4.92
CA GLY A 12 7.66 -28.06 4.67
C GLY A 12 8.81 -27.49 5.49
N ALA A 13 8.95 -26.16 5.55
CA ALA A 13 9.95 -25.50 6.39
C ALA A 13 9.75 -25.81 7.88
N THR A 14 8.50 -25.84 8.35
CA THR A 14 8.19 -26.21 9.75
C THR A 14 8.55 -27.66 10.04
N VAL A 15 8.25 -28.59 9.13
CA VAL A 15 8.62 -30.00 9.27
C VAL A 15 10.15 -30.17 9.31
N VAL A 16 10.88 -29.47 8.45
CA VAL A 16 12.36 -29.49 8.47
C VAL A 16 12.89 -28.94 9.80
N PHE A 17 12.38 -27.82 10.27
CA PHE A 17 12.80 -27.23 11.55
C PHE A 17 12.53 -28.17 12.74
N VAL A 18 11.31 -28.73 12.82
CA VAL A 18 10.94 -29.68 13.89
C VAL A 18 11.77 -30.96 13.81
N GLY A 19 11.93 -31.53 12.62
CA GLY A 19 12.75 -32.73 12.41
C GLY A 19 14.20 -32.51 12.79
N TRP A 20 14.77 -31.35 12.42
CA TRP A 20 16.13 -30.98 12.82
C TRP A 20 16.26 -30.79 14.34
N GLY A 21 15.28 -30.13 14.97
CA GLY A 21 15.22 -29.96 16.42
C GLY A 21 15.17 -31.30 17.17
N VAL A 22 14.31 -32.21 16.74
CA VAL A 22 14.21 -33.55 17.33
C VAL A 22 15.51 -34.32 17.15
N ALA A 23 16.11 -34.30 15.95
CA ALA A 23 17.39 -34.97 15.71
C ALA A 23 18.52 -34.38 16.55
N ALA A 24 18.61 -33.06 16.66
CA ALA A 24 19.63 -32.37 17.46
C ALA A 24 19.51 -32.70 18.95
N VAL A 25 18.29 -32.77 19.49
CA VAL A 25 18.04 -33.12 20.90
C VAL A 25 18.32 -34.60 21.17
N LEU A 26 17.90 -35.50 20.27
CA LEU A 26 18.05 -36.94 20.51
C LEU A 26 19.48 -37.46 20.32
N THR A 27 20.27 -36.83 19.45
CA THR A 27 21.60 -37.33 19.08
C THR A 27 22.74 -36.56 19.73
N GLU A 28 22.49 -35.33 20.20
CA GLU A 28 23.47 -34.41 20.77
C GLU A 28 24.73 -34.18 19.89
N VAL A 29 24.65 -34.48 18.59
CA VAL A 29 25.77 -34.32 17.66
C VAL A 29 26.08 -32.81 17.53
N PRO A 30 27.34 -32.38 17.77
CA PRO A 30 27.69 -30.96 17.80
C PRO A 30 27.28 -30.20 16.53
N VAL A 31 27.42 -30.82 15.35
CA VAL A 31 27.03 -30.20 14.06
C VAL A 31 25.52 -29.93 13.99
N LEU A 32 24.69 -30.83 14.53
CA LEU A 32 23.23 -30.64 14.53
C LEU A 32 22.81 -29.55 15.51
N LEU A 33 23.50 -29.43 16.65
CA LEU A 33 23.31 -28.35 17.62
C LEU A 33 23.73 -26.99 17.06
N VAL A 34 24.88 -26.89 16.38
CA VAL A 34 25.30 -25.66 15.66
C VAL A 34 24.29 -25.29 14.57
N GLY A 35 23.77 -26.29 13.84
CA GLY A 35 22.81 -26.05 12.76
C GLY A 35 21.44 -25.56 13.24
N LEU A 36 21.06 -25.84 14.48
CA LEU A 36 19.69 -25.59 14.97
C LEU A 36 19.28 -24.10 14.89
N PRO A 37 20.07 -23.12 15.40
CA PRO A 37 19.71 -21.70 15.26
C PRO A 37 19.70 -21.24 13.80
N VAL A 38 20.56 -21.80 12.95
CA VAL A 38 20.65 -21.46 11.51
C VAL A 38 19.40 -21.94 10.77
N VAL A 39 18.96 -23.17 11.01
CA VAL A 39 17.70 -23.71 10.47
C VAL A 39 16.51 -22.91 11.02
N GLY A 40 16.56 -22.52 12.28
CA GLY A 40 15.58 -21.61 12.90
C GLY A 40 15.49 -20.26 12.18
N ALA A 41 16.62 -19.60 11.92
CA ALA A 41 16.66 -18.35 11.17
C ALA A 41 16.13 -18.52 9.74
N GLY A 42 16.50 -19.61 9.05
CA GLY A 42 15.93 -19.97 7.75
C GLY A 42 14.41 -20.14 7.79
N TRP A 43 13.88 -20.81 8.81
CA TRP A 43 12.45 -20.93 9.03
C TRP A 43 11.78 -19.58 9.27
N VAL A 44 12.37 -18.71 10.10
CA VAL A 44 11.84 -17.36 10.34
C VAL A 44 11.78 -16.55 9.04
N LEU A 45 12.80 -16.63 8.18
CA LEU A 45 12.80 -15.98 6.86
C LEU A 45 11.64 -16.46 5.98
N VAL A 46 11.39 -17.77 5.95
CA VAL A 46 10.26 -18.37 5.21
C VAL A 46 8.92 -17.90 5.77
N VAL A 47 8.77 -17.87 7.09
CA VAL A 47 7.55 -17.42 7.76
C VAL A 47 7.30 -15.93 7.54
N LEU A 48 8.34 -15.09 7.57
CA LEU A 48 8.21 -13.66 7.32
C LEU A 48 7.71 -13.38 5.89
N ASP A 49 8.25 -14.03 4.85
CA ASP A 49 7.79 -13.80 3.47
C ASP A 49 6.44 -14.50 3.19
N SER A 50 6.34 -15.80 3.44
CA SER A 50 5.16 -16.58 3.08
C SER A 50 4.00 -16.34 4.03
N GLY A 51 4.27 -16.23 5.33
CA GLY A 51 3.27 -15.96 6.36
C GLY A 51 2.64 -14.57 6.21
N TYR A 52 3.43 -13.54 5.91
CA TYR A 52 2.89 -12.21 5.61
C TYR A 52 1.92 -12.25 4.42
N ARG A 53 2.32 -12.90 3.32
CA ARG A 53 1.50 -12.98 2.10
C ARG A 53 0.21 -13.76 2.34
N LEU A 54 0.27 -14.88 3.06
CA LEU A 54 -0.91 -15.66 3.46
C LEU A 54 -1.84 -14.87 4.37
N GLY A 55 -1.29 -14.22 5.39
CA GLY A 55 -2.06 -13.35 6.30
C GLY A 55 -2.72 -12.20 5.55
N ARG A 56 -2.03 -11.62 4.56
CA ARG A 56 -2.56 -10.55 3.71
C ARG A 56 -3.73 -11.04 2.85
N GLU A 57 -3.60 -12.18 2.19
CA GLU A 57 -4.68 -12.76 1.39
C GLU A 57 -5.90 -13.08 2.25
N TRP A 58 -5.70 -13.72 3.40
CA TRP A 58 -6.76 -14.01 4.35
C TRP A 58 -7.43 -12.72 4.82
N ALA A 59 -6.65 -11.71 5.21
CA ALA A 59 -7.17 -10.41 5.61
C ALA A 59 -7.89 -9.70 4.46
N HIS A 60 -7.45 -9.86 3.20
CA HIS A 60 -8.15 -9.32 2.04
C HIS A 60 -9.50 -10.00 1.82
N ARG A 61 -9.56 -11.34 1.89
CA ARG A 61 -10.81 -12.11 1.80
C ARG A 61 -11.77 -11.74 2.93
N ARG A 62 -11.30 -11.69 4.18
CA ARG A 62 -12.09 -11.28 5.34
C ARG A 62 -12.61 -9.84 5.22
N ARG A 63 -11.78 -8.93 4.69
CA ARG A 63 -12.18 -7.54 4.42
C ARG A 63 -13.26 -7.45 3.36
N ARG A 64 -13.12 -8.15 2.23
CA ARG A 64 -14.15 -8.20 1.18
C ARG A 64 -15.50 -8.66 1.73
N ARG A 65 -15.50 -9.66 2.61
CA ARG A 65 -16.73 -10.14 3.29
C ARG A 65 -17.33 -9.06 4.20
N ARG A 66 -16.51 -8.41 5.03
CA ARG A 66 -16.97 -7.37 5.98
C ARG A 66 -17.46 -6.10 5.29
N SER A 67 -16.84 -5.69 4.19
CA SER A 67 -17.24 -4.49 3.44
C SER A 67 -18.35 -4.74 2.43
N ARG A 68 -18.96 -5.94 2.43
CA ARG A 68 -19.96 -6.32 1.42
C ARG A 68 -21.22 -5.47 1.56
N ALA A 69 -21.78 -5.39 2.76
CA ALA A 69 -22.96 -4.56 3.03
C ALA A 69 -22.72 -3.08 2.66
N THR A 70 -21.58 -2.51 3.05
CA THR A 70 -21.23 -1.13 2.66
C THR A 70 -21.12 -0.98 1.15
N ARG A 71 -20.54 -1.95 0.42
CA ARG A 71 -20.45 -1.90 -1.05
C ARG A 71 -21.80 -2.07 -1.73
N GLU A 72 -22.72 -2.82 -1.13
CA GLU A 72 -24.08 -3.00 -1.63
C GLU A 72 -24.88 -1.69 -1.52
N VAL A 73 -24.73 -0.95 -0.41
CA VAL A 73 -25.35 0.40 -0.26
C VAL A 73 -24.87 1.39 -1.33
N TRP A 74 -23.63 1.24 -1.77
CA TRP A 74 -22.98 2.11 -2.76
C TRP A 74 -22.93 1.50 -4.17
N ALA A 75 -23.74 0.48 -4.43
CA ALA A 75 -23.90 -0.03 -5.78
C ALA A 75 -24.49 1.07 -6.67
N PRO A 76 -24.06 1.19 -7.94
CA PRO A 76 -24.70 2.09 -8.89
C PRO A 76 -26.20 1.83 -8.93
N ARG A 77 -26.99 2.90 -9.06
CA ARG A 77 -28.45 2.78 -9.15
C ARG A 77 -28.82 1.92 -10.36
N ALA A 78 -29.92 1.17 -10.23
CA ALA A 78 -30.44 0.38 -11.34
C ALA A 78 -30.74 1.29 -12.54
N GLY A 79 -30.36 0.85 -13.74
CA GLY A 79 -30.56 1.61 -14.98
C GLY A 79 -29.45 2.61 -15.32
N VAL A 80 -28.41 2.78 -14.49
CA VAL A 80 -27.25 3.60 -14.85
C VAL A 80 -26.33 2.84 -15.81
N ARG A 81 -26.07 3.44 -16.97
CA ARG A 81 -25.21 2.92 -18.02
C ARG A 81 -23.76 2.78 -17.53
N ARG A 82 -23.04 1.73 -17.93
CA ARG A 82 -21.62 1.60 -17.57
C ARG A 82 -20.77 2.52 -18.43
N PRO A 83 -19.60 2.98 -17.94
CA PRO A 83 -18.68 3.81 -18.72
C PRO A 83 -18.29 3.17 -20.07
N LEU A 84 -18.06 1.86 -20.11
CA LEU A 84 -17.68 1.11 -21.32
C LEU A 84 -18.78 1.02 -22.37
N GLU A 85 -20.02 1.30 -21.99
CA GLU A 85 -21.13 1.23 -22.94
C GLU A 85 -21.19 2.53 -23.78
N TYR A 86 -20.51 3.61 -23.39
CA TYR A 86 -20.49 4.87 -24.15
C TYR A 86 -19.58 4.78 -25.38
N PRO A 87 -19.96 5.40 -26.51
CA PRO A 87 -19.14 5.41 -27.73
C PRO A 87 -17.72 5.91 -27.48
N GLY A 88 -16.75 5.20 -28.05
CA GLY A 88 -15.33 5.56 -27.97
C GLY A 88 -14.65 5.26 -26.63
N VAL A 89 -15.37 4.79 -25.60
CA VAL A 89 -14.75 4.42 -24.31
C VAL A 89 -14.20 2.99 -24.38
N VAL A 90 -12.90 2.83 -24.18
CA VAL A 90 -12.22 1.53 -24.24
C VAL A 90 -11.88 1.03 -22.83
N ALA A 91 -11.89 -0.29 -22.65
CA ALA A 91 -11.43 -0.91 -21.41
C ALA A 91 -9.95 -0.61 -21.19
N SER A 92 -9.59 -0.30 -19.95
CA SER A 92 -8.18 -0.19 -19.58
C SER A 92 -7.50 -1.54 -19.87
N PRO A 93 -6.33 -1.55 -20.55
CA PRO A 93 -5.58 -2.79 -20.72
C PRO A 93 -5.32 -3.41 -19.34
N THR A 94 -5.35 -4.73 -19.24
CA THR A 94 -5.02 -5.44 -17.99
C THR A 94 -3.54 -5.21 -17.66
N VAL A 95 -3.24 -4.07 -17.04
CA VAL A 95 -1.91 -3.77 -16.53
C VAL A 95 -1.73 -4.59 -15.26
N ASP A 96 -0.60 -5.30 -15.19
CA ASP A 96 -0.07 -6.08 -14.06
C ASP A 96 -0.77 -5.87 -12.70
N ASP A 97 -1.16 -6.97 -12.04
CA ASP A 97 -1.94 -6.94 -10.79
C ASP A 97 -1.29 -6.02 -9.73
N PRO A 98 -1.84 -4.80 -9.51
CA PRO A 98 -1.26 -3.82 -8.59
C PRO A 98 -1.30 -4.32 -7.14
N VAL A 99 -2.20 -5.26 -6.84
CA VAL A 99 -2.31 -5.88 -5.52
C VAL A 99 -1.06 -6.70 -5.24
N ASP A 100 -0.50 -7.42 -6.21
CA ASP A 100 0.70 -8.23 -5.99
C ASP A 100 1.96 -7.39 -5.81
N ARG A 101 2.04 -6.24 -6.48
CA ARG A 101 3.16 -5.30 -6.32
C ARG A 101 3.15 -4.60 -4.96
N GLN A 102 1.98 -4.17 -4.50
CA GLN A 102 1.82 -3.64 -3.13
C GLN A 102 2.22 -4.66 -2.06
N GLY A 103 1.91 -5.94 -2.30
CA GLY A 103 2.20 -7.02 -1.37
C GLY A 103 3.69 -7.24 -1.20
N ARG A 104 4.41 -7.24 -2.31
CA ARG A 104 5.88 -7.34 -2.33
C ARG A 104 6.53 -6.18 -1.58
N PHE A 105 6.22 -4.94 -1.97
CA PHE A 105 6.75 -3.74 -1.29
C PHE A 105 6.61 -3.81 0.24
N ARG A 106 5.42 -4.15 0.73
CA ARG A 106 5.18 -4.23 2.17
C ARG A 106 5.88 -5.41 2.84
N ALA A 107 5.97 -6.56 2.16
CA ALA A 107 6.68 -7.73 2.68
C ALA A 107 8.18 -7.40 2.86
N THR A 108 8.78 -6.78 1.84
CA THR A 108 10.17 -6.34 1.86
C THR A 108 10.42 -5.33 2.97
N GLY A 109 9.59 -4.30 3.08
CA GLY A 109 9.76 -3.30 4.14
C GLY A 109 9.56 -3.86 5.56
N ILE A 110 8.62 -4.79 5.77
CA ILE A 110 8.50 -5.51 7.05
C ILE A 110 9.76 -6.33 7.32
N ARG A 111 10.26 -7.06 6.32
CA ARG A 111 11.48 -7.85 6.46
C ARG A 111 12.66 -6.98 6.88
N LEU A 112 12.89 -5.87 6.20
CA LEU A 112 13.97 -4.93 6.53
C LEU A 112 13.80 -4.29 7.92
N ALA A 113 12.57 -4.10 8.39
CA ALA A 113 12.31 -3.60 9.74
C ALA A 113 12.56 -4.66 10.84
N VAL A 114 12.32 -5.93 10.56
CA VAL A 114 12.34 -7.02 11.56
C VAL A 114 13.70 -7.73 11.63
N LEU A 115 14.42 -7.89 10.52
CA LEU A 115 15.70 -8.61 10.49
C LEU A 115 16.75 -8.06 11.47
N PRO A 116 16.98 -6.74 11.59
CA PRO A 116 17.93 -6.21 12.57
C PRO A 116 17.56 -6.57 14.01
N ALA A 117 16.27 -6.51 14.35
CA ALA A 117 15.82 -6.84 15.69
C ALA A 117 15.96 -8.33 16.02
N LEU A 118 15.73 -9.20 15.04
CA LEU A 118 15.98 -10.63 15.18
C LEU A 118 17.47 -10.94 15.33
N ALA A 119 18.33 -10.27 14.58
CA ALA A 119 19.78 -10.41 14.71
C ALA A 119 20.24 -10.06 16.13
N VAL A 120 19.79 -8.91 16.65
CA VAL A 120 20.08 -8.51 18.04
C VAL A 120 19.52 -9.51 19.05
N LEU A 121 18.30 -10.04 18.84
CA LEU A 121 17.72 -11.05 19.72
C LEU A 121 18.57 -12.33 19.74
N PHE A 122 19.08 -12.77 18.59
CA PHE A 122 19.89 -13.99 18.47
C PHE A 122 21.23 -13.82 19.19
N LEU A 123 21.89 -12.68 19.00
CA LEU A 123 23.10 -12.32 19.72
C LEU A 123 22.85 -12.19 21.24
N THR A 124 21.70 -11.64 21.63
CA THR A 124 21.31 -11.53 23.03
C THR A 124 21.12 -12.92 23.67
N VAL A 125 20.48 -13.85 22.96
CA VAL A 125 20.32 -15.24 23.45
C VAL A 125 21.66 -15.92 23.63
N GLU A 126 22.58 -15.73 22.68
CA GLU A 126 23.95 -16.24 22.78
C GLU A 126 24.65 -15.72 24.02
N SER A 127 24.72 -14.40 24.17
CA SER A 127 25.44 -13.75 25.27
C SER A 127 24.84 -14.02 26.66
N ALA A 128 23.52 -14.24 26.76
CA ALA A 128 22.82 -14.35 28.04
C ALA A 128 22.62 -15.79 28.54
N PHE A 129 22.49 -16.79 27.65
CA PHE A 129 22.12 -18.16 28.04
C PHE A 129 23.21 -19.20 27.81
N LEU A 130 24.19 -18.91 26.96
CA LEU A 130 25.11 -19.94 26.46
C LEU A 130 26.51 -19.75 27.01
N ALA A 131 27.14 -20.86 27.37
CA ALA A 131 28.55 -20.85 27.74
C ALA A 131 29.40 -20.52 26.51
N GLN A 132 30.47 -19.72 26.72
CA GLN A 132 31.44 -19.40 25.69
C GLN A 132 32.00 -20.70 25.09
N GLY A 133 31.99 -20.78 23.75
CA GLY A 133 32.47 -21.95 23.01
C GLY A 133 31.47 -23.10 22.88
N SER A 134 30.23 -22.97 23.39
CA SER A 134 29.20 -24.01 23.17
C SER A 134 28.79 -24.11 21.69
N PRO A 135 28.45 -25.30 21.18
CA PRO A 135 27.99 -25.49 19.80
C PRO A 135 26.77 -24.62 19.44
N LEU A 136 25.85 -24.42 20.40
CA LEU A 136 24.69 -23.55 20.21
C LEU A 136 25.08 -22.07 20.08
N ALA A 137 26.07 -21.59 20.85
CA ALA A 137 26.54 -20.21 20.77
C ALA A 137 27.07 -19.89 19.37
N LEU A 138 27.92 -20.78 18.83
CA LEU A 138 28.39 -20.68 17.44
C LEU A 138 27.22 -20.67 16.45
N GLY A 139 26.21 -21.52 16.67
CA GLY A 139 25.00 -21.55 15.84
C GLY A 139 24.24 -20.21 15.82
N PHE A 140 24.07 -19.56 16.97
CA PHE A 140 23.40 -18.25 17.07
C PHE A 140 24.19 -17.15 16.35
N VAL A 141 25.51 -17.14 16.46
CA VAL A 141 26.37 -16.22 15.70
C VAL A 141 26.22 -16.46 14.20
N CYS A 142 26.28 -17.71 13.73
CA CYS A 142 26.07 -18.03 12.31
C CYS A 142 24.68 -17.60 11.83
N ALA A 143 23.64 -17.78 12.66
CA ALA A 143 22.28 -17.38 12.36
C ALA A 143 22.12 -15.86 12.30
N GLU A 144 22.79 -15.10 13.17
CA GLU A 144 22.88 -13.65 13.08
C GLU A 144 23.51 -13.22 11.75
N CYS A 145 24.67 -13.80 11.39
CA CYS A 145 25.32 -13.53 10.11
C CYS A 145 24.39 -13.82 8.93
N LEU A 146 23.61 -14.91 8.97
CA LEU A 146 22.63 -15.24 7.95
C LEU A 146 21.54 -14.16 7.83
N LEU A 147 21.01 -13.65 8.95
CA LEU A 147 19.99 -12.60 8.95
C LEU A 147 20.55 -11.27 8.39
N LEU A 148 21.78 -10.92 8.73
CA LEU A 148 22.47 -9.73 8.21
C LEU A 148 22.77 -9.86 6.71
N VAL A 149 23.29 -11.01 6.27
CA VAL A 149 23.49 -11.30 4.83
C VAL A 149 22.16 -11.25 4.08
N ALA A 150 21.09 -11.82 4.65
CA ALA A 150 19.75 -11.76 4.06
C ALA A 150 19.23 -10.32 3.96
N MET A 151 19.52 -9.47 4.93
CA MET A 151 19.19 -8.04 4.90
C MET A 151 19.95 -7.33 3.77
N ILE A 152 21.28 -7.49 3.71
CA ILE A 152 22.14 -6.88 2.67
C ILE A 152 21.71 -7.36 1.28
N TRP A 153 21.47 -8.66 1.13
CA TRP A 153 20.94 -9.24 -0.10
C TRP A 153 19.64 -8.58 -0.51
N THR A 154 18.68 -8.45 0.41
CA THR A 154 17.38 -7.83 0.15
C THR A 154 17.54 -6.38 -0.33
N VAL A 155 18.36 -5.57 0.34
CA VAL A 155 18.64 -4.18 -0.05
C VAL A 155 19.27 -4.11 -1.45
N ARG A 156 20.21 -5.02 -1.74
CA ARG A 156 20.90 -5.05 -3.04
C ARG A 156 19.99 -5.49 -4.19
N THR A 157 19.11 -6.47 -3.96
CA THR A 157 18.24 -7.00 -5.03
C THR A 157 16.95 -6.21 -5.21
N GLU A 158 16.51 -5.46 -4.21
CA GLU A 158 15.23 -4.73 -4.21
C GLU A 158 15.43 -3.24 -3.93
N GLN A 159 16.24 -2.57 -4.77
CA GLN A 159 16.59 -1.16 -4.60
C GLN A 159 15.40 -0.19 -4.70
N GLU A 160 14.36 -0.53 -5.49
CA GLU A 160 13.18 0.35 -5.67
C GLU A 160 11.87 -0.44 -5.50
N PRO A 161 11.59 -0.99 -4.31
CA PRO A 161 10.52 -1.97 -4.12
C PRO A 161 9.12 -1.36 -4.32
N SER A 162 9.01 -0.03 -4.22
CA SER A 162 7.76 0.72 -4.40
C SER A 162 7.47 1.05 -5.88
N ARG A 163 8.50 1.19 -6.72
CA ARG A 163 8.40 1.76 -8.08
C ARG A 163 7.44 0.98 -8.98
N PRO A 164 7.50 -0.37 -9.09
CA PRO A 164 6.55 -1.11 -9.92
C PRO A 164 5.10 -0.92 -9.47
N TRP A 165 4.86 -0.82 -8.16
CA TRP A 165 3.52 -0.61 -7.61
C TRP A 165 3.01 0.78 -7.92
N VAL A 166 3.83 1.80 -7.67
CA VAL A 166 3.53 3.20 -7.96
C VAL A 166 3.24 3.40 -9.44
N THR A 167 4.09 2.91 -10.33
CA THR A 167 3.90 3.01 -11.78
C THR A 167 2.60 2.33 -12.23
N SER A 168 2.31 1.12 -11.75
CA SER A 168 1.07 0.40 -12.11
C SER A 168 -0.18 1.14 -11.63
N ARG A 169 -0.21 1.60 -10.37
CA ARG A 169 -1.35 2.36 -9.83
C ARG A 169 -1.54 3.69 -10.58
N THR A 170 -0.47 4.45 -10.79
CA THR A 170 -0.53 5.73 -11.51
C THR A 170 -1.09 5.53 -12.91
N ARG A 171 -0.57 4.54 -13.64
CA ARG A 171 -1.06 4.22 -14.99
C ARG A 171 -2.54 3.82 -14.98
N ALA A 172 -2.95 2.97 -14.05
CA ALA A 172 -4.35 2.55 -13.93
C ALA A 172 -5.30 3.71 -13.62
N GLU A 173 -4.91 4.66 -12.76
CA GLU A 173 -5.72 5.85 -12.49
C GLU A 173 -5.74 6.83 -13.66
N LEU A 174 -4.62 6.99 -14.40
CA LEU A 174 -4.61 7.79 -15.63
C LEU A 174 -5.53 7.20 -16.71
N PHE A 175 -5.51 5.88 -16.92
CA PHE A 175 -6.47 5.23 -17.82
C PHE A 175 -7.91 5.44 -17.39
N ARG A 176 -8.19 5.31 -16.08
CA ARG A 176 -9.52 5.56 -15.54
C ARG A 176 -9.95 7.02 -15.75
N ARG A 177 -9.04 7.98 -15.56
CA ARG A 177 -9.29 9.40 -15.85
C ARG A 177 -9.64 9.61 -17.32
N GLU A 178 -8.83 9.10 -18.25
CA GLU A 178 -9.10 9.24 -19.69
C GLU A 178 -10.49 8.67 -20.07
N GLN A 179 -10.85 7.51 -19.50
CA GLN A 179 -12.18 6.92 -19.66
C GLN A 179 -13.30 7.86 -19.23
N TYR A 180 -13.19 8.53 -18.09
CA TYR A 180 -14.25 9.42 -17.63
C TYR A 180 -14.23 10.82 -18.28
N LEU A 181 -13.06 11.29 -18.72
CA LEU A 181 -12.97 12.48 -19.57
C LEU A 181 -13.68 12.25 -20.92
N LEU A 182 -13.59 11.05 -21.49
CA LEU A 182 -14.35 10.64 -22.68
C LEU A 182 -15.86 10.58 -22.40
N VAL A 183 -16.28 9.98 -21.27
CA VAL A 183 -17.70 9.95 -20.87
C VAL A 183 -18.27 11.36 -20.79
N ALA A 184 -17.50 12.32 -20.29
CA ALA A 184 -17.95 13.71 -20.15
C ALA A 184 -17.70 14.60 -21.40
N SER A 185 -16.97 14.11 -22.40
CA SER A 185 -16.44 14.92 -23.50
C SER A 185 -15.75 16.20 -22.98
N ALA A 186 -14.85 16.01 -22.02
CA ALA A 186 -14.14 17.07 -21.29
C ALA A 186 -12.61 16.95 -21.46
N GLY A 187 -11.88 17.99 -21.07
CA GLY A 187 -10.42 18.06 -21.19
C GLY A 187 -9.96 17.97 -22.66
N PRO A 188 -9.11 17.01 -23.03
CA PRO A 188 -8.57 16.90 -24.39
C PRO A 188 -9.64 16.50 -25.43
N TYR A 189 -10.81 16.03 -24.98
CA TYR A 189 -11.92 15.62 -25.84
C TYR A 189 -12.98 16.72 -26.01
N LEU A 190 -12.73 17.91 -25.45
CA LEU A 190 -13.68 19.02 -25.51
C LEU A 190 -13.85 19.49 -26.97
N GLY A 191 -15.09 19.52 -27.44
CA GLY A 191 -15.46 20.08 -28.75
C GLY A 191 -14.94 19.32 -29.97
N LEU A 192 -14.42 18.10 -29.79
CA LEU A 192 -13.97 17.26 -30.89
C LEU A 192 -15.13 16.50 -31.55
N THR A 193 -14.99 16.22 -32.84
CA THR A 193 -15.84 15.27 -33.56
C THR A 193 -15.58 13.84 -33.08
N PRO A 194 -16.49 12.87 -33.36
CA PRO A 194 -16.27 11.47 -32.99
C PRO A 194 -14.95 10.89 -33.53
N THR A 195 -14.62 11.19 -34.79
CA THR A 195 -13.38 10.72 -35.44
C THR A 195 -12.13 11.33 -34.82
N GLU A 196 -12.14 12.63 -34.51
CA GLU A 196 -11.02 13.29 -33.82
C GLU A 196 -10.87 12.77 -32.39
N THR A 197 -11.98 12.52 -31.70
CA THR A 197 -11.99 11.96 -30.35
C THR A 197 -11.32 10.59 -30.31
N GLU A 198 -11.60 9.73 -31.29
CA GLU A 198 -10.96 8.41 -31.42
C GLU A 198 -9.45 8.52 -31.64
N GLN A 199 -9.02 9.40 -32.55
CA GLN A 199 -7.60 9.63 -32.82
C GLN A 199 -6.86 10.14 -31.57
N VAL A 200 -7.40 11.17 -30.92
CA VAL A 200 -6.81 11.74 -29.69
C VAL A 200 -6.78 10.70 -28.57
N ARG A 201 -7.84 9.92 -28.40
CA ARG A 201 -7.90 8.82 -27.43
C ARG A 201 -6.77 7.83 -27.70
N ASP A 202 -6.67 7.30 -28.91
CA ASP A 202 -5.74 6.21 -29.22
C ASP A 202 -4.28 6.65 -29.03
N VAL A 203 -3.94 7.87 -29.43
CA VAL A 203 -2.62 8.47 -29.17
C VAL A 203 -2.36 8.56 -27.67
N ARG A 204 -3.29 9.13 -26.89
CA ARG A 204 -3.10 9.32 -25.44
C ARG A 204 -3.02 8.00 -24.68
N LEU A 205 -3.89 7.05 -24.98
CA LEU A 205 -3.87 5.72 -24.37
C LEU A 205 -2.57 4.99 -24.68
N ASN A 206 -2.08 5.09 -25.93
CA ASN A 206 -0.80 4.51 -26.33
C ASN A 206 0.37 5.14 -25.57
N LEU A 207 0.39 6.46 -25.42
CA LEU A 207 1.41 7.16 -24.65
C LEU A 207 1.39 6.76 -23.17
N ILE A 208 0.22 6.66 -22.54
CA ILE A 208 0.09 6.23 -21.13
C ILE A 208 0.53 4.77 -20.94
N ALA A 209 0.21 3.90 -21.90
CA ALA A 209 0.59 2.49 -21.87
C ALA A 209 2.12 2.31 -21.83
N HIS A 210 2.84 3.06 -22.68
CA HIS A 210 4.28 2.94 -22.86
C HIS A 210 5.09 3.92 -22.00
N ALA A 211 4.44 4.84 -21.29
CA ALA A 211 5.11 5.81 -20.44
C ALA A 211 5.89 5.14 -19.29
N GLY A 212 7.15 5.52 -19.18
CA GLY A 212 8.01 5.21 -18.04
C GLY A 212 7.64 6.01 -16.78
N PRO A 213 8.20 5.67 -15.61
CA PRO A 213 7.81 6.27 -14.33
C PRO A 213 7.89 7.80 -14.29
N ALA A 214 8.97 8.40 -14.82
CA ALA A 214 9.14 9.85 -14.90
C ALA A 214 8.21 10.51 -15.94
N GLN A 215 7.86 9.79 -17.02
CA GLN A 215 6.96 10.29 -18.06
C GLN A 215 5.51 10.31 -17.59
N LEU A 216 5.10 9.40 -16.71
CA LEU A 216 3.77 9.39 -16.11
C LEU A 216 3.47 10.67 -15.32
N ASP A 217 4.49 11.35 -14.79
CA ASP A 217 4.32 12.65 -14.14
C ASP A 217 3.84 13.73 -15.10
N ALA A 218 4.30 13.73 -16.35
CA ALA A 218 3.84 14.69 -17.35
C ALA A 218 2.33 14.59 -17.57
N PHE A 219 1.77 13.38 -17.54
CA PHE A 219 0.33 13.13 -17.70
C PHE A 219 -0.50 13.56 -16.49
N THR A 220 0.12 13.87 -15.33
CA THR A 220 -0.63 14.43 -14.19
C THR A 220 -1.01 15.89 -14.40
N ARG A 221 -0.42 16.58 -15.40
CA ARG A 221 -0.84 17.93 -15.78
C ARG A 221 -2.20 17.87 -16.49
N LEU A 222 -3.13 18.71 -16.05
CA LEU A 222 -4.47 18.84 -16.63
C LEU A 222 -4.52 20.02 -17.60
N GLY A 223 -3.65 19.95 -18.59
CA GLY A 223 -3.53 20.94 -19.64
C GLY A 223 -2.68 20.38 -20.77
N ASP A 224 -2.91 20.91 -21.96
CA ASP A 224 -2.13 20.56 -23.15
C ASP A 224 -1.18 21.71 -23.50
N PRO A 225 0.04 21.39 -23.96
CA PRO A 225 0.95 22.41 -24.47
C PRO A 225 0.37 22.98 -25.77
N ALA A 226 0.27 24.30 -25.85
CA ALA A 226 -0.10 25.03 -27.05
C ALA A 226 1.09 25.15 -28.01
N ALA A 227 0.82 25.49 -29.27
CA ALA A 227 1.83 25.62 -30.32
C ALA A 227 2.89 26.70 -30.03
N ASP A 228 2.56 27.69 -29.19
CA ASP A 228 3.45 28.76 -28.72
C ASP A 228 4.26 28.37 -27.46
N GLY A 229 4.13 27.13 -27.00
CA GLY A 229 4.78 26.62 -25.80
C GLY A 229 4.07 26.99 -24.48
N THR A 230 2.96 27.74 -24.53
CA THR A 230 2.16 28.02 -23.32
C THR A 230 1.33 26.80 -22.92
N LEU A 231 0.96 26.71 -21.64
CA LEU A 231 0.13 25.60 -21.14
C LEU A 231 -1.33 26.04 -21.10
N THR A 232 -2.20 25.34 -21.84
CA THR A 232 -3.63 25.59 -21.82
C THR A 232 -4.30 24.67 -20.80
N TYR A 233 -4.72 25.22 -19.67
CA TYR A 233 -5.42 24.45 -18.64
C TYR A 233 -6.82 24.07 -19.09
N TRP A 234 -7.17 22.79 -18.93
CA TRP A 234 -8.47 22.27 -19.35
C TRP A 234 -9.64 22.94 -18.63
N HIS A 235 -9.45 23.40 -17.39
CA HIS A 235 -10.48 24.08 -16.63
C HIS A 235 -10.89 25.40 -17.31
N ASP A 236 -9.91 26.19 -17.74
CA ASP A 236 -10.16 27.50 -18.36
C ASP A 236 -10.70 27.33 -19.78
N GLU A 237 -10.31 26.26 -20.47
CA GLU A 237 -10.76 25.97 -21.83
C GLU A 237 -12.27 25.64 -21.89
N VAL A 238 -12.82 25.01 -20.85
CA VAL A 238 -14.27 24.75 -20.74
C VAL A 238 -15.08 26.05 -20.75
N TRP A 239 -14.55 27.12 -20.13
CA TRP A 239 -15.23 28.41 -20.04
C TRP A 239 -14.94 29.32 -21.24
N ARG A 240 -13.75 29.21 -21.84
CA ARG A 240 -13.38 29.95 -23.06
C ARG A 240 -14.21 29.53 -24.27
N ARG A 241 -14.56 28.25 -24.39
CA ARG A 241 -15.34 27.78 -25.54
C ARG A 241 -16.83 28.15 -25.43
N PRO A 242 -17.48 28.48 -26.57
CA PRO A 242 -18.92 28.70 -26.60
C PRO A 242 -19.65 27.44 -26.12
N ALA A 243 -20.82 27.63 -25.51
CA ALA A 243 -21.60 26.54 -24.95
C ALA A 243 -22.11 25.71 -26.13
N ALA A 244 -21.52 24.54 -26.33
CA ALA A 244 -21.98 23.62 -27.35
C ALA A 244 -23.29 22.96 -26.91
N ALA A 245 -24.14 22.61 -27.87
CA ALA A 245 -25.30 21.78 -27.61
C ALA A 245 -24.86 20.53 -26.81
N PRO A 246 -25.55 20.20 -25.70
CA PRO A 246 -25.21 19.03 -24.93
C PRO A 246 -25.45 17.77 -25.78
N ALA A 247 -24.69 16.72 -25.48
CA ALA A 247 -24.96 15.41 -26.06
C ALA A 247 -26.39 14.98 -25.70
N ALA A 248 -27.07 14.27 -26.61
CA ALA A 248 -28.44 13.81 -26.40
C ALA A 248 -28.60 12.95 -25.12
N ASP A 249 -27.52 12.32 -24.66
CA ASP A 249 -27.41 11.48 -23.46
C ASP A 249 -26.71 12.18 -22.28
N ALA A 250 -26.66 13.51 -22.25
CA ALA A 250 -25.94 14.28 -21.22
C ALA A 250 -26.36 13.93 -19.78
N THR A 251 -27.66 13.79 -19.51
CA THR A 251 -28.16 13.39 -18.19
C THR A 251 -27.68 11.99 -17.79
N ASP A 252 -27.64 11.05 -18.73
CA ASP A 252 -27.15 9.70 -18.46
C ASP A 252 -25.64 9.70 -18.21
N ARG A 253 -24.87 10.51 -18.95
CA ARG A 253 -23.43 10.71 -18.70
C ARG A 253 -23.17 11.29 -17.31
N MET A 254 -23.96 12.26 -16.88
CA MET A 254 -23.90 12.82 -15.53
C MET A 254 -24.18 11.76 -14.45
N ARG A 255 -25.24 10.96 -14.63
CA ARG A 255 -25.57 9.85 -13.71
C ARG A 255 -24.45 8.80 -13.67
N THR A 256 -23.91 8.43 -14.82
CA THR A 256 -22.77 7.50 -14.92
C THR A 256 -21.57 8.04 -14.18
N TYR A 257 -21.21 9.30 -14.38
CA TYR A 257 -20.07 9.92 -13.71
C TYR A 257 -20.28 9.97 -12.18
N LEU A 258 -21.48 10.35 -11.74
CA LEU A 258 -21.84 10.36 -10.32
C LEU A 258 -21.66 8.99 -9.66
N ASP A 259 -22.29 7.95 -10.24
CA ASP A 259 -22.35 6.63 -9.61
C ASP A 259 -21.06 5.81 -9.81
N HIS A 260 -20.43 5.90 -10.98
CA HIS A 260 -19.26 5.09 -11.31
C HIS A 260 -17.92 5.76 -11.00
N ARG A 261 -17.84 7.10 -11.03
CA ARG A 261 -16.60 7.84 -10.71
C ARG A 261 -16.63 8.41 -9.31
N ILE A 262 -17.55 9.32 -8.99
CA ILE A 262 -17.53 10.04 -7.70
C ILE A 262 -17.84 9.09 -6.54
N ARG A 263 -19.03 8.49 -6.50
CA ARG A 263 -19.48 7.65 -5.37
C ARG A 263 -18.57 6.45 -5.11
N ARG A 264 -18.17 5.75 -6.17
CA ARG A 264 -17.23 4.62 -6.03
C ARG A 264 -15.88 5.04 -5.48
N GLN A 265 -15.37 6.19 -5.91
CA GLN A 265 -14.09 6.70 -5.42
C GLN A 265 -14.20 7.21 -3.97
N SER A 266 -15.30 7.88 -3.61
CA SER A 266 -15.62 8.25 -2.22
C SER A 266 -15.67 7.04 -1.30
N LEU A 267 -16.38 5.97 -1.70
CA LEU A 267 -16.41 4.71 -0.95
C LEU A 267 -15.01 4.08 -0.82
N PHE A 268 -14.21 4.11 -1.90
CA PHE A 268 -12.85 3.61 -1.85
C PHE A 268 -12.04 4.37 -0.78
N PHE A 269 -12.08 5.71 -0.79
CA PHE A 269 -11.37 6.53 0.18
C PHE A 269 -11.87 6.33 1.61
N GLU A 270 -13.18 6.19 1.82
CA GLU A 270 -13.77 5.84 3.12
C GLU A 270 -13.19 4.53 3.67
N LEU A 271 -13.29 3.46 2.88
CA LEU A 271 -12.83 2.13 3.29
C LEU A 271 -11.30 2.09 3.48
N ALA A 272 -10.56 2.82 2.64
CA ALA A 272 -9.11 2.93 2.73
C ALA A 272 -8.68 3.71 3.99
N ALA A 273 -9.29 4.87 4.26
CA ALA A 273 -9.04 5.67 5.46
C ALA A 273 -9.31 4.85 6.73
N GLY A 274 -10.48 4.22 6.84
CA GLY A 274 -10.82 3.38 7.98
C GLY A 274 -9.91 2.15 8.13
N THR A 275 -9.27 1.68 7.05
CA THR A 275 -8.26 0.62 7.12
C THR A 275 -6.92 1.14 7.63
N CYS A 276 -6.48 2.30 7.13
CA CYS A 276 -5.26 2.96 7.61
C CYS A 276 -5.37 3.29 9.10
N GLU A 277 -6.47 3.87 9.56
CA GLU A 277 -6.68 4.20 10.98
C GLU A 277 -6.67 2.97 11.89
N ARG A 278 -7.32 1.87 11.49
CA ARG A 278 -7.29 0.63 12.29
C ARG A 278 -5.89 0.06 12.39
N THR A 279 -5.13 0.13 11.30
CA THR A 279 -3.74 -0.32 11.26
C THR A 279 -2.89 0.55 12.18
N GLU A 280 -3.01 1.88 12.07
CA GLU A 280 -2.35 2.86 12.93
C GLU A 280 -2.65 2.63 14.42
N ARG A 281 -3.93 2.46 14.77
CA ARG A 281 -4.34 2.18 16.16
C ARG A 281 -3.76 0.86 16.68
N THR A 282 -3.68 -0.16 15.82
CA THR A 282 -3.13 -1.47 16.22
C THR A 282 -1.63 -1.38 16.43
N LEU A 283 -0.88 -0.83 15.47
CA LEU A 283 0.56 -0.64 15.57
C LEU A 283 0.91 0.27 16.76
N GLY A 284 0.19 1.38 16.94
CA GLY A 284 0.40 2.30 18.05
C GLY A 284 0.14 1.65 19.42
N ARG A 285 -0.86 0.76 19.55
CA ARG A 285 -1.07 0.00 20.79
C ARG A 285 0.05 -1.02 21.03
N VAL A 286 0.50 -1.72 19.99
CA VAL A 286 1.59 -2.69 20.09
C VAL A 286 2.89 -1.99 20.48
N ALA A 287 3.23 -0.86 19.85
CA ALA A 287 4.41 -0.08 20.19
C ALA A 287 4.35 0.43 21.63
N LYS A 288 3.24 1.05 22.05
CA LYS A 288 3.05 1.50 23.44
C LYS A 288 3.15 0.36 24.45
N GLY A 289 2.51 -0.77 24.15
CA GLY A 289 2.58 -1.96 24.99
C GLY A 289 4.00 -2.51 25.11
N ALA A 290 4.74 -2.59 24.00
CA ALA A 290 6.13 -3.03 23.98
C ALA A 290 7.06 -2.09 24.77
N ILE A 291 6.86 -0.77 24.67
CA ILE A 291 7.62 0.23 25.45
C ILE A 291 7.33 0.08 26.94
N LEU A 292 6.06 0.02 27.33
CA LEU A 292 5.67 -0.12 28.74
C LEU A 292 6.19 -1.43 29.34
N ALA A 293 6.09 -2.54 28.59
CA ALA A 293 6.67 -3.81 28.99
C ALA A 293 8.20 -3.72 29.09
N GLY A 294 8.87 -3.08 28.13
CA GLY A 294 10.31 -2.87 28.14
C GLY A 294 10.78 -2.08 29.35
N ILE A 295 10.08 -0.99 29.71
CA ILE A 295 10.38 -0.19 30.92
C ILE A 295 10.19 -1.04 32.18
N ALA A 296 9.07 -1.75 32.30
CA ALA A 296 8.81 -2.60 33.47
C ALA A 296 9.88 -3.68 33.65
N VAL A 297 10.24 -4.37 32.56
CA VAL A 297 11.29 -5.40 32.56
C VAL A 297 12.65 -4.80 32.89
N ALA A 298 13.00 -3.64 32.32
CA ALA A 298 14.26 -2.97 32.62
C ALA A 298 14.36 -2.53 34.09
N LEU A 299 13.26 -2.06 34.69
CA LEU A 299 13.20 -1.74 36.12
C LEU A 299 13.36 -2.99 36.98
N CYS A 300 12.68 -4.09 36.64
CA CYS A 300 12.87 -5.37 37.33
C CYS A 300 14.32 -5.86 37.23
N TYR A 301 14.95 -5.73 36.06
CA TYR A 301 16.34 -6.09 35.85
C TYR A 301 17.30 -5.22 36.68
N ALA A 302 17.07 -3.90 36.71
CA ALA A 302 17.87 -2.98 37.52
C ALA A 302 17.78 -3.29 39.02
N VAL A 303 16.59 -3.65 39.53
CA VAL A 303 16.41 -4.09 40.93
C VAL A 303 17.16 -5.39 41.20
N LEU A 304 17.13 -6.35 40.28
CA LEU A 304 17.88 -7.62 40.41
C LEU A 304 19.40 -7.39 40.44
N LEU A 305 19.90 -6.48 39.60
CA LEU A 305 21.31 -6.06 39.60
C LEU A 305 21.69 -5.38 40.91
N ALA A 306 20.88 -4.42 41.38
CA ALA A 306 21.12 -3.68 42.61
C ALA A 306 21.08 -4.58 43.86
N ALA A 307 20.28 -5.66 43.83
CA ALA A 307 20.21 -6.64 44.91
C ALA A 307 21.38 -7.64 44.93
N GLY A 308 22.33 -7.55 43.99
CA GLY A 308 23.45 -8.49 43.86
C GLY A 308 23.04 -9.92 43.47
N ARG A 309 21.77 -10.13 43.10
CA ARG A 309 21.20 -11.45 42.78
C ARG A 309 21.36 -11.87 41.33
N ALA A 310 21.77 -10.94 40.45
CA ALA A 310 21.99 -11.22 39.04
C ALA A 310 23.20 -12.15 38.80
N ASP A 311 24.27 -12.03 39.59
CA ASP A 311 25.47 -12.87 39.46
C ASP A 311 25.47 -14.08 40.39
N ALA A 312 24.80 -13.99 41.55
CA ALA A 312 24.79 -15.04 42.57
C ALA A 312 23.80 -16.19 42.26
N ASP A 313 22.70 -15.90 41.57
CA ASP A 313 21.72 -16.90 41.11
C ASP A 313 21.53 -16.76 39.59
N ARG A 314 22.17 -17.63 38.81
CA ARG A 314 21.82 -17.90 37.39
C ARG A 314 20.44 -18.58 37.28
N SER A 315 19.44 -18.02 37.94
CA SER A 315 18.07 -18.46 37.84
C SER A 315 17.56 -18.19 36.42
N THR A 316 16.79 -19.13 35.88
CA THR A 316 16.15 -18.99 34.57
C THR A 316 15.30 -17.72 34.47
N ALA A 317 14.74 -17.26 35.60
CA ALA A 317 14.00 -16.02 35.70
C ALA A 317 14.87 -14.77 35.43
N ALA A 318 16.06 -14.68 36.04
CA ALA A 318 16.97 -13.55 35.84
C ALA A 318 17.46 -13.47 34.38
N MET A 319 17.79 -14.61 33.76
CA MET A 319 18.19 -14.67 32.35
C MET A 319 17.03 -14.28 31.42
N THR A 320 15.80 -14.71 31.73
CA THR A 320 14.61 -14.35 30.94
C THR A 320 14.34 -12.85 31.02
N ILE A 321 14.51 -12.24 32.21
CA ILE A 321 14.36 -10.79 32.39
C ILE A 321 15.45 -10.04 31.60
N ALA A 322 16.70 -10.49 31.65
CA ALA A 322 17.80 -9.90 30.87
C ALA A 322 17.53 -9.96 29.35
N LEU A 323 17.07 -11.12 28.85
CA LEU A 323 16.68 -11.31 27.46
C LEU A 323 15.58 -10.35 27.04
N LEU A 324 14.53 -10.23 27.85
CA LEU A 324 13.40 -9.36 27.56
C LEU A 324 13.85 -7.88 27.62
N ALA A 325 14.72 -7.50 28.56
CA ALA A 325 15.24 -6.14 28.67
C ALA A 325 16.03 -5.72 27.42
N ALA A 326 16.85 -6.63 26.87
CA ALA A 326 17.65 -6.38 25.68
C ALA A 326 16.86 -6.58 24.37
N GLY A 327 15.90 -7.50 24.32
CA GLY A 327 15.14 -7.85 23.12
C GLY A 327 13.91 -6.96 22.85
N LEU A 328 13.27 -6.40 23.89
CA LEU A 328 12.08 -5.56 23.71
C LEU A 328 12.36 -4.23 22.99
N PRO A 329 13.44 -3.48 23.28
CA PRO A 329 13.77 -2.24 22.56
C PRO A 329 13.91 -2.41 21.04
N PRO A 330 14.70 -3.36 20.51
CA PRO A 330 14.81 -3.55 19.06
C PRO A 330 13.48 -4.01 18.43
N LEU A 331 12.69 -4.84 19.11
CA LEU A 331 11.34 -5.20 18.64
C LEU A 331 10.40 -3.99 18.57
N CYS A 332 10.46 -3.08 19.54
CA CYS A 332 9.73 -1.82 19.50
C CYS A 332 10.17 -0.97 18.29
N ASN A 333 11.48 -0.87 18.05
CA ASN A 333 12.01 -0.16 16.88
C ASN A 333 11.51 -0.76 15.57
N SER A 334 11.40 -2.09 15.46
CA SER A 334 10.79 -2.74 14.28
C SER A 334 9.33 -2.34 14.09
N VAL A 335 8.53 -2.30 15.16
CA VAL A 335 7.11 -1.89 15.09
C VAL A 335 6.99 -0.44 14.65
N LEU A 336 7.81 0.46 15.21
CA LEU A 336 7.85 1.87 14.81
C LEU A 336 8.33 2.05 13.37
N ALA A 337 9.32 1.28 12.93
CA ALA A 337 9.78 1.27 11.54
C ALA A 337 8.66 0.83 10.58
N ILE A 338 7.89 -0.21 10.92
CA ILE A 338 6.73 -0.66 10.14
C ILE A 338 5.64 0.43 10.11
N GLN A 339 5.36 1.08 11.25
CA GLN A 339 4.40 2.17 11.34
C GLN A 339 4.81 3.36 10.44
N ASN A 340 6.09 3.74 10.50
CA ASN A 340 6.65 4.78 9.64
C ASN A 340 6.60 4.39 8.17
N LEU A 341 6.98 3.15 7.81
CA LEU A 341 6.93 2.63 6.45
C LEU A 341 5.54 2.76 5.83
N PHE A 342 4.49 2.38 6.57
CA PHE A 342 3.14 2.43 6.02
C PHE A 342 2.53 3.83 5.99
N ALA A 343 3.08 4.77 6.76
CA ALA A 343 2.61 6.16 6.84
C ALA A 343 1.09 6.26 6.97
N THR A 344 0.48 5.35 7.75
CA THR A 344 -0.97 5.11 7.73
C THR A 344 -1.78 6.33 8.17
N GLN A 345 -1.27 7.09 9.14
CA GLN A 345 -1.91 8.34 9.55
C GLN A 345 -1.96 9.38 8.42
N ARG A 346 -0.85 9.60 7.69
CA ARG A 346 -0.79 10.56 6.58
C ARG A 346 -1.70 10.15 5.44
N LEU A 347 -1.72 8.86 5.09
CA LEU A 347 -2.63 8.31 4.09
C LEU A 347 -4.10 8.46 4.49
N ALA A 348 -4.44 8.16 5.75
CA ALA A 348 -5.81 8.31 6.25
C ALA A 348 -6.28 9.78 6.17
N ALA A 349 -5.42 10.73 6.56
CA ALA A 349 -5.73 12.15 6.45
C ALA A 349 -5.97 12.57 5.00
N SER A 350 -5.08 12.17 4.08
CA SER A 350 -5.23 12.45 2.64
C SER A 350 -6.54 11.89 2.10
N TYR A 351 -6.88 10.64 2.41
CA TYR A 351 -8.13 10.02 1.93
C TYR A 351 -9.38 10.68 2.49
N ARG A 352 -9.39 11.10 3.76
CA ARG A 352 -10.52 11.84 4.34
C ARG A 352 -10.71 13.20 3.68
N GLN A 353 -9.62 13.93 3.46
CA GLN A 353 -9.68 15.23 2.78
C GLN A 353 -10.23 15.06 1.37
N THR A 354 -9.67 14.14 0.57
CA THR A 354 -10.15 13.91 -0.80
C THR A 354 -11.61 13.46 -0.84
N ARG A 355 -12.05 12.65 0.13
CA ARG A 355 -13.47 12.29 0.25
C ARG A 355 -14.36 13.52 0.48
N GLN A 356 -13.98 14.42 1.39
CA GLN A 356 -14.75 15.64 1.66
C GLN A 356 -14.86 16.54 0.42
N GLU A 357 -13.78 16.64 -0.35
CA GLU A 357 -13.79 17.33 -1.65
C GLU A 357 -14.75 16.65 -2.64
N LEU A 358 -14.74 15.32 -2.72
CA LEU A 358 -15.68 14.55 -3.56
C LEU A 358 -17.14 14.69 -3.12
N ASP A 359 -17.42 14.75 -1.82
CA ASP A 359 -18.78 14.95 -1.31
C ASP A 359 -19.35 16.32 -1.77
N THR A 360 -18.48 17.33 -1.88
CA THR A 360 -18.85 18.66 -2.43
C THR A 360 -19.19 18.56 -3.92
N TYR A 361 -18.39 17.82 -4.70
CA TYR A 361 -18.68 17.60 -6.12
C TYR A 361 -19.92 16.73 -6.35
N GLU A 362 -20.16 15.72 -5.51
CA GLU A 362 -21.39 14.94 -5.53
C GLU A 362 -22.63 15.83 -5.34
N ASN A 363 -22.61 16.70 -4.33
CA ASN A 363 -23.70 17.62 -4.07
C ASN A 363 -23.93 18.57 -5.25
N THR A 364 -22.86 19.11 -5.84
CA THR A 364 -22.97 19.99 -7.02
C THR A 364 -23.54 19.24 -8.22
N LEU A 365 -23.09 18.02 -8.48
CA LEU A 365 -23.60 17.21 -9.60
C LEU A 365 -25.05 16.78 -9.37
N CYS A 366 -25.45 16.47 -8.14
CA CYS A 366 -26.85 16.22 -7.80
C CYS A 366 -27.73 17.45 -8.02
N LYS A 367 -27.24 18.66 -7.69
CA LYS A 367 -27.95 19.92 -8.00
C LYS A 367 -28.09 20.14 -9.50
N LEU A 368 -27.04 19.87 -10.29
CA LEU A 368 -27.10 19.96 -11.75
C LEU A 368 -28.12 18.97 -12.34
N LEU A 369 -28.15 17.74 -11.83
CA LEU A 369 -29.11 16.71 -12.25
C LEU A 369 -30.57 17.05 -11.89
N ASN A 370 -30.77 17.77 -10.79
CA ASN A 370 -32.08 18.17 -10.27
C ASN A 370 -32.39 19.65 -10.55
N GLY A 371 -31.68 20.28 -11.50
CA GLY A 371 -31.80 21.70 -11.80
C GLY A 371 -33.24 22.12 -12.14
N PRO A 372 -33.54 23.43 -12.05
CA PRO A 372 -34.89 23.93 -12.30
C PRO A 372 -35.37 23.56 -13.71
N PRO A 373 -36.65 23.20 -13.87
CA PRO A 373 -37.22 22.94 -15.19
C PRO A 373 -37.07 24.20 -16.07
N GLY A 374 -36.47 24.04 -17.26
CA GLY A 374 -36.18 25.14 -18.19
C GLY A 374 -34.77 25.74 -18.09
N ALA A 375 -33.89 25.21 -17.24
CA ALA A 375 -32.47 25.58 -17.26
C ALA A 375 -31.85 25.34 -18.65
N ASP A 376 -30.97 26.24 -19.10
CA ASP A 376 -30.29 26.11 -20.39
C ASP A 376 -29.46 24.81 -20.40
N PRO A 377 -29.81 23.84 -21.27
CA PRO A 377 -29.14 22.55 -21.31
C PRO A 377 -27.67 22.68 -21.79
N ALA A 378 -27.32 23.73 -22.54
CA ALA A 378 -25.95 24.02 -22.94
C ALA A 378 -25.10 24.52 -21.75
N GLU A 379 -25.67 25.38 -20.90
CA GLU A 379 -25.03 25.84 -19.67
C GLU A 379 -24.83 24.70 -18.67
N ALA A 380 -25.85 23.84 -18.48
CA ALA A 380 -25.75 22.64 -17.65
C ALA A 380 -24.66 21.67 -18.16
N GLY A 381 -24.56 21.50 -19.49
CA GLY A 381 -23.51 20.71 -20.13
C GLY A 381 -22.10 21.29 -19.92
N ARG A 382 -21.95 22.61 -19.97
CA ARG A 382 -20.67 23.29 -19.66
C ARG A 382 -20.30 23.13 -18.19
N ALA A 383 -21.26 23.37 -17.27
CA ALA A 383 -21.05 23.22 -15.84
C ALA A 383 -20.64 21.78 -15.46
N PHE A 384 -21.25 20.77 -16.09
CA PHE A 384 -20.85 19.38 -15.91
C PHE A 384 -19.41 19.10 -16.35
N ARG A 385 -18.98 19.60 -17.53
CA ARG A 385 -17.60 19.44 -18.00
C ARG A 385 -16.59 20.12 -17.06
N ALA A 386 -16.92 21.32 -16.58
CA ALA A 386 -16.08 22.03 -15.60
C ALA A 386 -15.97 21.24 -14.29
N LEU A 387 -17.09 20.70 -13.80
CA LEU A 387 -17.11 19.83 -12.61
C LEU A 387 -16.25 18.58 -12.81
N VAL A 388 -16.33 17.92 -13.96
CA VAL A 388 -15.52 16.74 -14.29
C VAL A 388 -14.04 17.09 -14.25
N VAL A 389 -13.61 18.19 -14.88
CA VAL A 389 -12.21 18.63 -14.82
C VAL A 389 -11.78 18.91 -13.38
N GLY A 390 -12.64 19.55 -12.58
CA GLY A 390 -12.40 19.79 -11.15
C GLY A 390 -12.22 18.50 -10.34
N VAL A 391 -13.12 17.53 -10.50
CA VAL A 391 -13.02 16.22 -9.85
C VAL A 391 -11.73 15.51 -10.25
N GLU A 392 -11.41 15.45 -11.55
CA GLU A 392 -10.19 14.80 -12.03
C GLU A 392 -8.92 15.53 -11.56
N THR A 393 -8.99 16.84 -11.30
CA THR A 393 -7.93 17.62 -10.64
C THR A 393 -7.70 17.15 -9.21
N THR A 394 -8.77 17.11 -8.41
CA THR A 394 -8.71 16.61 -7.03
C THR A 394 -8.16 15.18 -6.96
N LEU A 395 -8.60 14.29 -7.85
CA LEU A 395 -8.14 12.90 -7.89
C LEU A 395 -6.69 12.77 -8.35
N THR A 396 -6.25 13.61 -9.29
CA THR A 396 -4.85 13.63 -9.73
C THR A 396 -3.93 14.17 -8.63
N GLU A 397 -4.37 15.17 -7.87
CA GLU A 397 -3.60 15.69 -6.74
C GLU A 397 -3.59 14.71 -5.54
N GLU A 398 -4.66 13.96 -5.30
CA GLU A 398 -4.61 12.81 -4.37
C GLU A 398 -3.56 11.79 -4.81
N LEU A 399 -3.54 11.41 -6.10
CA LEU A 399 -2.56 10.47 -6.62
C LEU A 399 -1.13 10.99 -6.43
N ARG A 400 -0.90 12.30 -6.63
CA ARG A 400 0.40 12.95 -6.38
C ARG A 400 0.79 12.89 -4.90
N ARG A 401 -0.10 13.27 -3.99
CA ARG A 401 0.11 13.17 -2.53
C ARG A 401 0.37 11.73 -2.11
N TRP A 402 -0.40 10.78 -2.62
CA TRP A 402 -0.22 9.36 -2.38
C TRP A 402 1.17 8.88 -2.80
N ARG A 403 1.65 9.31 -3.97
CA ARG A 403 3.00 9.00 -4.44
C ARG A 403 4.06 9.56 -3.52
N ILE A 404 3.97 10.82 -3.10
CA ILE A 404 4.93 11.43 -2.17
C ILE A 404 4.98 10.66 -0.83
N ILE A 405 3.83 10.16 -0.37
CA ILE A 405 3.75 9.41 0.89
C ILE A 405 4.33 7.98 0.74
N VAL A 406 4.17 7.34 -0.43
CA VAL A 406 4.49 5.91 -0.65
C VAL A 406 5.83 5.69 -1.33
N ALA A 407 6.16 6.49 -2.35
CA ALA A 407 7.48 6.54 -2.96
C ALA A 407 8.38 7.32 -2.00
N LYS A 408 8.85 6.64 -0.96
CA LYS A 408 9.82 7.18 -0.02
C LYS A 408 11.21 7.00 -0.65
N PRO A 409 11.86 8.06 -1.15
CA PRO A 409 13.21 7.95 -1.71
C PRO A 409 14.23 7.48 -0.68
N GLU A 410 13.94 7.60 0.62
CA GLU A 410 14.73 7.04 1.72
C GLU A 410 14.87 5.50 1.68
N PHE A 411 13.97 4.80 0.99
CA PHE A 411 14.06 3.36 0.75
C PHE A 411 14.64 3.02 -0.63
N ASP A 412 14.81 4.03 -1.49
CA ASP A 412 15.57 3.88 -2.73
C ASP A 412 17.04 3.90 -2.31
N ALA A 413 17.58 2.71 -2.03
CA ALA A 413 18.98 2.55 -1.67
C ALA A 413 19.84 2.85 -2.90
N GLY A 414 20.08 4.14 -3.15
CA GLY A 414 21.07 4.64 -4.08
C GLY A 414 22.45 4.20 -3.60
N LEU A 415 22.97 3.16 -4.23
CA LEU A 415 24.41 2.97 -4.40
C LEU A 415 24.78 3.51 -5.78
#